data_AF-A0A4Q5UR10-F1
#
_entry.id   AF-A0A4Q5UR10-F1
#
_cell.length_a   1.000
_cell.length_b   1.000
_cell.length_c   1.000
_cell.angle_alpha   90.00
_cell.angle_beta   90.00
_cell.angle_gamma   90.00
#
_symmetry.space_group_name_H-M   'P 1'
#
loop_
_entity.id
_entity.type
_entity.pdbx_description
1 polymer ?
#
loop_
_entity_poly.entity_id
_entity_poly.type
_entity_poly.pdbx_seq_one_letter_code
_entity_poly.pdbx_strand_id
1 'polypeptide(L)'
;KCIWCLKDASETITFNKRAHTIPQSLGGKELCVNVCDSCNHYFGIHHNGLPPVETIIKEAFILSRYRLLNGKNLTEFINRSVELMDNKN
;
A
#
# COMPACT_ATOMS: atom_id res chain seq x y z
N LYS A 1 1.02 20.64 -16.71
CA LYS A 1 1.16 20.84 -15.25
C LYS A 1 1.21 19.54 -14.48
N CYS A 2 2.19 19.35 -13.60
CA CYS A 2 2.20 18.24 -12.65
C CYS A 2 1.23 18.51 -11.49
N ILE A 3 0.45 17.52 -11.05
CA ILE A 3 -0.52 17.68 -9.96
C ILE A 3 0.11 17.84 -8.57
N TRP A 4 1.37 17.39 -8.40
CA TRP A 4 2.03 17.39 -7.09
C TRP A 4 2.89 18.63 -6.87
N CYS A 5 3.83 18.90 -7.77
CA CYS A 5 4.72 20.06 -7.64
C CYS A 5 4.19 21.32 -8.32
N LEU A 6 3.04 21.24 -9.02
CA LEU A 6 2.39 22.34 -9.74
C LEU A 6 3.23 22.98 -10.85
N LYS A 7 4.41 22.42 -11.18
CA LYS A 7 5.26 22.92 -12.27
C LYS A 7 4.72 22.50 -13.63
N ASP A 8 5.06 23.27 -14.65
CA ASP A 8 4.73 22.99 -16.06
C ASP A 8 5.91 22.42 -16.85
N ALA A 9 5.64 21.76 -17.98
CA ALA A 9 6.68 21.14 -18.80
C ALA A 9 7.71 22.16 -19.33
N SER A 10 7.34 23.44 -19.41
CA SER A 10 8.23 24.55 -19.73
C SER A 10 9.23 24.88 -18.62
N GLU A 11 9.02 24.38 -17.39
CA GLU A 11 9.81 24.67 -16.19
C GLU A 11 10.79 23.54 -15.82
N THR A 12 11.34 22.85 -16.82
CA THR A 12 12.42 21.85 -16.64
C THR A 12 11.97 20.52 -16.00
N ILE A 13 10.68 20.18 -16.07
CA ILE A 13 10.18 18.86 -15.63
C ILE A 13 9.75 18.00 -16.83
N THR A 14 10.00 16.69 -16.73
CA THR A 14 9.69 15.71 -17.77
C THR A 14 8.56 14.78 -17.35
N PHE A 15 7.90 14.15 -18.31
CA PHE A 15 6.80 13.19 -18.11
C PHE A 15 7.07 11.89 -18.91
N ASN A 16 8.35 11.48 -18.97
CA ASN A 16 8.78 10.37 -19.81
C ASN A 16 8.55 9.01 -19.12
N LYS A 17 8.53 8.98 -17.79
CA LYS A 17 8.31 7.77 -17.00
C LYS A 17 6.83 7.58 -16.73
N ARG A 18 6.36 6.35 -16.92
CA ARG A 18 5.00 5.95 -16.56
C ARG A 18 4.80 6.05 -15.05
N ALA A 19 4.00 7.00 -14.61
CA ALA A 19 3.49 7.06 -13.25
C ALA A 19 2.21 6.22 -13.16
N HIS A 20 2.11 5.36 -12.15
CA HIS A 20 0.91 4.54 -11.92
C HIS A 20 0.11 5.09 -10.75
N THR A 21 -1.22 5.06 -10.84
CA THR A 21 -2.12 5.48 -9.74
C THR A 21 -1.99 4.54 -8.54
N ILE A 22 -1.93 3.24 -8.82
CA ILE A 22 -1.58 2.19 -7.86
C ILE A 22 -0.26 1.59 -8.34
N PRO A 23 0.73 1.36 -7.46
CA PRO A 23 2.00 0.78 -7.86
C PRO A 23 1.85 -0.46 -8.74
N GLN A 24 2.66 -0.54 -9.80
CA GLN A 24 2.59 -1.65 -10.76
C GLN A 24 2.83 -3.02 -10.09
N SER A 25 3.68 -3.07 -9.06
CA SER A 25 3.95 -4.25 -8.25
C SER A 25 2.74 -4.78 -7.48
N LEU A 26 1.74 -3.92 -7.25
CA LEU A 26 0.45 -4.27 -6.64
C LEU A 26 -0.62 -4.59 -7.69
N GLY A 27 -0.24 -4.71 -8.97
CA GLY A 27 -1.14 -5.02 -10.08
C GLY A 27 -1.85 -3.80 -10.66
N GLY A 28 -1.45 -2.58 -10.29
CA GLY A 28 -1.99 -1.35 -10.86
C GLY A 28 -1.68 -1.22 -12.35
N LYS A 29 -2.70 -0.93 -13.16
CA LYS A 29 -2.60 -0.73 -14.62
C LYS A 29 -2.85 0.70 -15.06
N GLU A 30 -3.58 1.46 -14.23
CA GLU A 30 -3.95 2.84 -14.52
C GLU A 30 -2.75 3.78 -14.38
N LEU A 31 -2.57 4.64 -15.39
CA LEU A 31 -1.46 5.59 -15.47
C LEU A 31 -1.92 7.01 -15.14
N CYS A 32 -1.06 7.76 -14.45
CA CYS A 32 -1.24 9.19 -14.22
C CYS A 32 -0.43 10.00 -15.23
N VAL A 33 -1.10 10.58 -16.23
CA VAL A 33 -0.45 11.37 -17.29
C VAL A 33 0.04 12.75 -16.82
N ASN A 34 -0.43 13.20 -15.66
CA ASN A 34 -0.16 14.52 -15.09
C ASN A 34 0.77 14.45 -13.85
N VAL A 35 1.60 13.41 -13.76
CA VAL A 35 2.65 13.28 -12.74
C VAL A 35 4.01 13.30 -13.43
N CYS A 36 4.87 14.26 -13.06
CA CYS A 36 6.19 14.39 -13.66
C CYS A 36 7.17 13.37 -13.09
N ASP A 37 8.29 13.17 -13.79
CA ASP A 37 9.27 12.12 -13.48
C ASP A 37 9.90 12.30 -12.10
N SER A 38 10.10 13.54 -11.64
CA SER A 38 10.66 13.81 -10.31
C SER A 38 9.68 13.44 -9.20
N CYS A 39 8.41 13.82 -9.32
CA CYS A 39 7.37 13.42 -8.39
C CYS A 39 7.11 11.90 -8.45
N ASN A 40 7.06 11.31 -9.64
CA ASN A 40 6.94 9.86 -9.82
C ASN A 40 8.07 9.11 -9.10
N HIS A 41 9.30 9.58 -9.26
CA HIS A 41 10.47 9.02 -8.57
C HIS A 41 10.38 9.19 -7.06
N TYR A 42 10.00 10.38 -6.57
CA TYR A 42 9.87 10.68 -5.15
C TYR A 42 8.98 9.66 -4.42
N PHE A 43 7.82 9.29 -4.96
CA PHE A 43 6.95 8.31 -4.30
C PHE A 43 7.49 6.87 -4.31
N GLY A 44 8.38 6.53 -5.26
CA GLY A 44 8.93 5.19 -5.43
C GLY A 44 10.21 4.89 -4.67
N ILE A 45 10.77 5.84 -3.90
CA ILE A 45 12.05 5.67 -3.20
C ILE A 45 11.93 5.73 -1.68
N HIS A 46 12.99 5.28 -1.01
CA HIS A 46 13.16 5.43 0.43
C HIS A 46 13.57 6.86 0.76
N HIS A 47 13.04 7.40 1.85
CA HIS A 47 13.36 8.75 2.33
C HIS A 47 13.78 8.69 3.79
N ASN A 48 15.01 9.09 4.12
CA ASN A 48 15.48 9.21 5.52
C ASN A 48 15.23 7.94 6.37
N GLY A 49 15.43 6.75 5.78
CA GLY A 49 15.17 5.47 6.44
C GLY A 49 13.69 5.05 6.48
N LEU A 50 12.78 5.86 5.95
CA LEU A 50 11.37 5.50 5.76
C LEU A 50 11.20 4.70 4.46
N PRO A 51 10.35 3.67 4.46
CA PRO A 51 10.07 2.89 3.27
C PRO A 51 9.28 3.71 2.23
N PRO A 52 9.35 3.34 0.93
CA PRO A 52 8.52 3.93 -0.11
C PRO A 52 7.03 3.77 0.21
N VAL A 53 6.21 4.66 -0.34
CA VAL A 53 4.75 4.63 -0.11
C VAL A 53 4.14 3.29 -0.53
N GLU A 54 4.68 2.68 -1.59
CA GLU A 54 4.30 1.38 -2.10
C GLU A 54 4.44 0.28 -1.04
N THR A 55 5.56 0.26 -0.31
CA THR A 55 5.82 -0.74 0.74
C THR A 55 4.81 -0.58 1.87
N ILE A 56 4.52 0.65 2.28
CA ILE A 56 3.53 0.92 3.34
C ILE A 56 2.15 0.41 2.92
N ILE A 57 1.73 0.71 1.69
CA ILE A 57 0.46 0.26 1.15
C ILE A 57 0.41 -1.28 1.10
N LYS A 58 1.47 -1.92 0.60
CA LYS A 58 1.58 -3.38 0.52
C LYS A 58 1.43 -4.04 1.90
N GLU A 59 2.16 -3.56 2.90
CA GLU A 59 2.10 -4.08 4.27
C GLU A 59 0.71 -3.90 4.87
N ALA A 60 0.08 -2.72 4.68
CA ALA A 60 -1.27 -2.47 5.18
C ALA A 60 -2.29 -3.47 4.59
N PHE A 61 -2.22 -3.76 3.29
CA PHE A 61 -3.09 -4.74 2.65
C PHE A 61 -2.80 -6.19 3.08
N ILE A 62 -1.52 -6.56 3.23
CA ILE A 62 -1.13 -7.89 3.72
C ILE A 62 -1.64 -8.11 5.15
N LEU A 63 -1.42 -7.14 6.05
CA LEU A 63 -1.88 -7.21 7.43
C LEU A 63 -3.41 -7.26 7.51
N SER A 64 -4.10 -6.45 6.70
CA SER A 64 -5.56 -6.45 6.62
C SER A 64 -6.08 -7.81 6.14
N ARG A 65 -5.50 -8.37 5.08
CA ARG A 65 -5.83 -9.71 4.57
C ARG A 65 -5.57 -10.78 5.61
N TYR A 66 -4.43 -10.74 6.29
CA TYR A 66 -4.09 -11.68 7.37
C TYR A 66 -5.16 -11.64 8.47
N ARG A 67 -5.54 -10.44 8.93
CA ARG A 67 -6.58 -10.27 9.95
C ARG A 67 -7.95 -10.74 9.50
N LEU A 68 -8.34 -10.50 8.25
CA LEU A 68 -9.64 -10.94 7.73
C LEU A 68 -9.71 -12.47 7.58
N LEU A 69 -8.63 -13.10 7.12
CA LEU A 69 -8.58 -14.55 6.92
C LEU A 69 -8.39 -15.30 8.25
N ASN A 70 -7.57 -14.79 9.16
CA ASN A 70 -7.26 -15.44 10.43
C ASN A 70 -8.12 -14.95 11.60
N GLY A 71 -8.84 -13.84 11.46
CA GLY A 71 -9.77 -13.34 12.47
C GLY A 71 -10.96 -14.26 12.71
N LYS A 72 -11.24 -15.20 11.81
CA LYS A 72 -12.21 -16.28 12.03
C LYS A 72 -11.78 -17.28 13.12
N ASN A 73 -10.48 -17.36 13.43
CA ASN A 73 -9.96 -18.28 14.46
C ASN A 73 -10.10 -17.78 15.90
N LEU A 74 -10.32 -16.47 16.15
CA LEU A 74 -10.39 -15.99 17.53
C LEU A 74 -11.66 -16.47 18.23
N THR A 75 -12.81 -16.40 17.55
CA THR A 75 -14.08 -16.91 18.09
C THR A 75 -14.04 -18.43 18.26
N GLU A 76 -13.50 -19.17 17.29
CA GLU A 76 -13.30 -20.62 17.42
C GLU A 76 -12.33 -20.98 18.55
N PHE A 77 -11.23 -20.25 18.71
CA PHE A 77 -10.26 -20.46 19.79
C PHE A 77 -10.86 -20.16 21.16
N ILE A 78 -11.61 -19.06 21.30
CA ILE A 78 -12.33 -18.72 22.54
C ILE A 78 -13.37 -19.79 22.86
N ASN A 79 -14.22 -20.15 21.89
CA ASN A 79 -15.26 -21.17 22.10
C ASN A 79 -14.66 -22.52 22.51
N ARG A 80 -13.59 -22.95 21.83
CA ARG A 80 -12.87 -24.20 22.16
C ARG A 80 -12.16 -24.14 23.52
N SER A 81 -11.70 -22.96 23.94
CA SER A 81 -11.11 -22.77 25.28
C SER A 81 -12.18 -22.82 26.37
N VAL A 82 -13.38 -22.29 26.11
CA VAL A 82 -14.54 -22.35 27.02
C VAL A 82 -15.07 -23.78 27.15
N GLU A 83 -15.27 -24.51 26.04
CA GLU A 83 -15.70 -25.92 26.06
C GLU A 83 -14.75 -26.84 26.84
N LEU A 84 -13.44 -26.55 26.81
CA LEU A 84 -12.42 -27.29 27.58
C LEU A 84 -12.43 -26.96 29.07
N MET A 85 -12.96 -25.80 29.46
CA MET A 85 -13.16 -25.42 30.86
C MET A 85 -14.47 -26.00 31.42
N ASP A 86 -15.53 -26.06 30.61
CA ASP A 86 -16.83 -26.60 31.03
C ASP A 86 -16.84 -28.14 31.14
N ASN A 87 -16.06 -28.85 30.32
CA ASN A 87 -15.92 -30.32 30.39
C ASN A 87 -15.01 -30.83 31.53
N LYS A 88 -14.55 -29.95 32.42
CA LYS A 88 -13.75 -30.33 33.61
C LYS A 88 -14.55 -30.41 34.90
N ASN A 89 -15.87 -30.25 34.85
CA ASN A 89 -16.79 -30.39 35.99
C ASN A 89 -17.66 -31.64 35.86
#